data_AF-A0A1F6NTA4-F1
#
_entry.id   AF-A0A1F6NTA4-F1
#
_cell.length_a   1.000
_cell.length_b   1.000
_cell.length_c   1.000
_cell.angle_alpha   90.00
_cell.angle_beta   90.00
_cell.angle_gamma   90.00
#
_symmetry.space_group_name_H-M   'P 1'
#
loop_
_entity.id
_entity.type
_entity.pdbx_description
1 polymer ?
#
loop_
_entity_poly.entity_id
_entity_poly.type
_entity_poly.pdbx_seq_one_letter_code
_entity_poly.pdbx_strand_id
1 'polypeptide(L)'
;MTDKKKTAIVNFKKAQSLLAKIIKMKEEGKYCIDIMQQNLAVIGLLKSANQKMMENHLQTCFKTAMASKNTARQKKMIEEIQQVTKFNK
;
A
#
# COMPACT_ATOMS: atom_id res chain seq x y z
N MET A 1 -6.19 -2.22 -17.71
CA MET A 1 -5.67 -2.03 -16.33
C MET A 1 -4.17 -2.33 -16.35
N THR A 2 -3.33 -1.44 -15.84
CA THR A 2 -1.87 -1.68 -15.72
C THR A 2 -1.62 -2.87 -14.80
N ASP A 3 -0.64 -3.70 -15.12
CA ASP A 3 -0.27 -4.92 -14.37
C ASP A 3 -0.12 -4.65 -12.85
N LYS A 4 0.51 -3.52 -12.53
CA LYS A 4 0.71 -3.02 -11.15
C LYS A 4 -0.59 -2.79 -10.38
N LYS A 5 -1.65 -2.30 -11.03
CA LYS A 5 -2.97 -2.10 -10.38
C LYS A 5 -3.61 -3.43 -10.01
N LYS A 6 -3.44 -4.48 -10.83
CA LYS A 6 -3.93 -5.83 -10.52
C LYS A 6 -3.18 -6.40 -9.32
N THR A 7 -1.86 -6.23 -9.26
CA THR A 7 -1.01 -6.72 -8.17
C THR A 7 -1.35 -6.07 -6.82
N ALA A 8 -1.58 -4.75 -6.77
CA ALA A 8 -1.99 -4.08 -5.53
C ALA A 8 -3.33 -4.63 -4.98
N ILE A 9 -4.33 -4.81 -5.86
CA ILE A 9 -5.63 -5.38 -5.47
C ILE A 9 -5.49 -6.81 -4.95
N VAL A 10 -4.66 -7.65 -5.59
CA VAL A 10 -4.40 -9.02 -5.12
C VAL A 10 -3.80 -9.01 -3.72
N ASN A 11 -2.83 -8.13 -3.47
CA ASN A 11 -2.23 -8.02 -2.13
C ASN A 11 -3.23 -7.55 -1.07
N PHE A 12 -4.13 -6.61 -1.40
CA PHE A 12 -5.20 -6.20 -0.48
C PHE A 12 -6.17 -7.33 -0.15
N LYS A 13 -6.58 -8.12 -1.15
CA LYS A 13 -7.44 -9.29 -0.93
C LYS A 13 -6.78 -10.36 -0.05
N LYS A 14 -5.48 -10.61 -0.26
CA LYS A 14 -4.69 -11.51 0.60
C LYS A 14 -4.60 -10.97 2.02
N ALA A 15 -4.31 -9.69 2.19
CA ALA A 15 -4.22 -9.03 3.50
C ALA A 15 -5.56 -9.12 4.24
N GLN A 16 -6.68 -8.84 3.58
CA GLN A 16 -8.03 -8.97 4.14
C GLN A 16 -8.31 -10.39 4.64
N SER A 17 -8.01 -11.40 3.82
CA SER A 17 -8.23 -12.81 4.17
C SER A 17 -7.37 -13.23 5.38
N LEU A 18 -6.13 -12.76 5.43
CA LEU A 18 -5.21 -13.06 6.51
C LEU A 18 -5.58 -12.34 7.81
N LEU A 19 -6.07 -11.10 7.72
CA LEU A 19 -6.66 -10.38 8.86
C LEU A 19 -7.87 -11.12 9.44
N ALA A 20 -8.76 -11.61 8.59
CA ALA A 20 -9.90 -12.41 9.05
C ALA A 20 -9.45 -13.67 9.82
N LYS A 21 -8.38 -14.32 9.35
CA LYS A 21 -7.76 -15.45 10.07
C LYS A 21 -7.15 -15.01 11.41
N ILE A 22 -6.45 -13.88 11.47
CA ILE A 22 -5.85 -13.34 12.70
C ILE A 22 -6.93 -13.08 13.77
N ILE A 23 -8.07 -12.51 13.37
CA ILE A 23 -9.21 -12.28 14.27
C ILE A 23 -9.68 -13.60 14.87
N LYS A 24 -9.94 -14.62 14.03
CA LYS A 24 -10.31 -15.96 14.50
C LYS A 24 -9.26 -16.57 15.43
N MET A 25 -7.97 -16.48 15.07
CA MET A 25 -6.88 -16.97 15.92
C MET A 25 -6.88 -16.30 17.29
N LYS A 26 -7.22 -15.02 17.36
CA LYS A 26 -7.30 -14.28 18.62
C LYS A 26 -8.52 -14.70 19.45
N GLU A 27 -9.68 -14.87 18.81
CA GLU A 27 -10.92 -15.37 19.43
C GLU A 27 -10.76 -16.81 19.95
N GLU A 28 -10.05 -17.66 19.22
CA GLU A 28 -9.75 -19.05 19.60
C GLU A 28 -8.60 -19.19 20.61
N GLY A 29 -7.99 -18.08 21.06
CA GLY A 29 -6.90 -18.11 22.03
C GLY A 29 -5.61 -18.76 21.53
N LYS A 30 -5.30 -18.68 20.22
CA LYS A 30 -4.07 -19.23 19.65
C LYS A 30 -2.82 -18.54 20.20
N TYR A 31 -1.69 -19.23 20.06
CA TYR A 31 -0.40 -18.76 20.55
C TYR A 31 -0.01 -17.39 19.97
N CYS A 32 0.41 -16.49 20.85
CA CYS A 32 0.66 -15.09 20.50
C CYS A 32 1.72 -14.91 19.41
N ILE A 33 2.77 -15.74 19.41
CA ILE A 33 3.85 -15.63 18.40
C ILE A 33 3.32 -15.96 17.01
N ASP A 34 2.44 -16.95 16.87
CA ASP A 34 1.85 -17.31 15.58
C ASP A 34 0.98 -16.16 15.06
N ILE A 35 0.18 -15.54 15.94
CA ILE A 35 -0.62 -14.35 15.61
C ILE A 35 0.28 -13.20 15.15
N MET A 36 1.37 -12.94 15.87
CA MET A 36 2.34 -11.89 15.51
C MET A 36 2.98 -12.14 14.15
N GLN A 37 3.35 -13.39 13.84
CA GLN A 37 3.89 -13.76 12.53
C GLN A 37 2.88 -13.55 11.40
N GLN A 38 1.62 -13.95 11.58
CA GLN A 38 0.57 -13.68 10.59
C GLN A 38 0.35 -12.16 10.41
N ASN A 39 0.39 -11.38 11.49
CA ASN A 39 0.27 -9.92 11.43
C ASN A 39 1.43 -9.28 10.66
N LEU A 40 2.66 -9.74 10.86
CA LEU A 40 3.82 -9.29 10.07
C LEU A 40 3.65 -9.60 8.57
N ALA A 41 3.08 -10.75 8.23
CA ALA A 41 2.76 -11.08 6.84
C ALA A 41 1.69 -10.15 6.25
N VAL A 42 0.66 -9.75 7.01
CA VAL A 42 -0.30 -8.71 6.59
C VAL A 42 0.42 -7.39 6.30
N ILE A 43 1.28 -6.93 7.21
CA ILE A 43 2.05 -5.70 7.03
C ILE A 43 2.90 -5.76 5.75
N GLY A 44 3.56 -6.90 5.50
CA GLY A 44 4.33 -7.12 4.27
C GLY A 44 3.48 -6.99 2.99
N LEU A 45 2.28 -7.57 2.97
CA LEU A 45 1.34 -7.45 1.86
C LEU A 45 0.90 -6.00 1.62
N LEU A 46 0.58 -5.28 2.69
CA LEU A 46 0.15 -3.87 2.61
C LEU A 46 1.30 -2.96 2.14
N LYS A 47 2.53 -3.17 2.65
CA LYS A 47 3.73 -2.46 2.17
C LYS A 47 3.96 -2.69 0.69
N SER A 48 3.87 -3.94 0.24
CA SER A 48 4.01 -4.31 -1.18
C SER A 48 2.93 -3.65 -2.05
N ALA A 49 1.67 -3.68 -1.61
CA ALA A 49 0.58 -3.01 -2.31
C ALA A 49 0.81 -1.50 -2.45
N ASN A 50 1.20 -0.84 -1.34
CA ASN A 50 1.49 0.59 -1.33
C ASN A 50 2.64 0.95 -2.27
N GLN A 51 3.72 0.17 -2.28
CA GLN A 51 4.84 0.36 -3.21
C GLN A 51 4.39 0.28 -4.67
N LYS A 52 3.56 -0.71 -5.03
CA LYS A 52 3.04 -0.85 -6.40
C LYS A 52 2.10 0.28 -6.80
N MET A 53 1.29 0.78 -5.85
CA MET A 53 0.45 1.96 -6.07
C MET A 53 1.30 3.21 -6.31
N MET A 54 2.32 3.44 -5.48
CA MET A 54 3.25 4.56 -5.62
C MET A 54 3.97 4.51 -6.97
N GLU A 55 4.51 3.34 -7.35
CA GLU A 55 5.18 3.14 -8.63
C GLU A 55 4.27 3.47 -9.82
N ASN A 56 3.00 3.02 -9.77
CA ASN A 56 2.02 3.35 -10.81
C ASN A 56 1.66 4.84 -10.81
N HIS A 57 1.51 5.48 -9.64
CA HIS A 57 1.21 6.90 -9.53
C HIS A 57 2.32 7.76 -10.13
N LEU A 58 3.58 7.45 -9.81
CA LEU A 58 4.75 8.14 -10.35
C LEU A 58 4.82 8.05 -11.89
N GLN A 59 4.50 6.89 -12.46
CA GLN A 59 4.52 6.67 -13.91
C GLN A 59 3.34 7.29 -14.66
N THR A 60 2.24 7.62 -13.97
CA THR A 60 1.00 8.11 -14.58
C THR A 60 0.68 9.54 -14.16
N CYS A 61 -0.09 9.71 -13.08
CA CYS A 61 -0.58 11.01 -12.62
C CYS A 61 0.55 12.01 -12.40
N PHE A 62 1.63 11.57 -11.73
CA PHE A 62 2.77 12.41 -11.42
C PHE A 62 3.53 12.82 -12.68
N LYS A 63 3.89 11.86 -13.55
CA LYS A 63 4.56 12.13 -14.83
C LYS A 63 3.78 13.15 -15.67
N THR A 64 2.45 12.98 -15.79
CA THR A 64 1.60 13.92 -16.53
C THR A 64 1.56 15.30 -15.89
N ALA A 65 1.52 15.39 -14.56
CA ALA A 65 1.52 16.66 -13.86
C ALA A 65 2.85 17.41 -14.02
N MET A 66 3.99 16.70 -13.94
CA MET A 66 5.33 17.27 -14.14
C MET A 66 5.54 17.76 -15.58
N ALA A 67 4.95 17.09 -16.57
CA ALA A 67 5.00 17.54 -17.96
C ALA A 67 4.11 18.76 -18.26
N SER A 68 3.22 19.16 -17.34
CA SER A 68 2.36 20.33 -17.52
C SER A 68 3.11 21.63 -17.19
N LYS A 69 2.73 22.75 -17.83
CA LYS A 69 3.28 24.09 -17.52
C LYS A 69 2.67 24.73 -16.24
N ASN A 70 1.83 23.99 -15.52
CA ASN A 70 1.14 24.50 -14.34
C ASN A 70 1.98 24.25 -13.08
N THR A 71 2.69 25.28 -12.63
CA THR A 71 3.59 25.22 -11.46
C THR A 71 2.86 24.91 -10.15
N ALA A 72 1.62 25.40 -9.98
CA ALA A 72 0.81 25.09 -8.80
C ALA A 72 0.46 23.59 -8.75
N ARG A 73 0.10 23.00 -9.89
CA ARG A 73 -0.16 21.56 -10.01
C ARG A 73 1.11 20.76 -9.72
N GLN A 74 2.27 21.20 -10.22
CA GLN A 74 3.53 20.52 -9.95
C GLN A 74 3.85 20.51 -8.45
N LYS A 75 3.78 21.67 -7.79
CA LYS A 75 4.03 21.80 -6.35
C LYS A 75 3.11 20.91 -5.52
N LYS A 76 1.80 20.92 -5.81
CA LYS A 76 0.82 20.07 -5.12
C LYS A 76 1.17 18.58 -5.22
N MET A 77 1.56 18.10 -6.41
CA MET A 77 1.90 16.68 -6.58
C MET A 77 3.16 16.29 -5.80
N ILE A 78 4.15 17.20 -5.69
CA ILE A 78 5.35 16.96 -4.88
C ILE A 78 4.98 16.87 -3.39
N GLU A 79 4.14 17.79 -2.90
CA GLU A 79 3.67 17.80 -1.51
C GLU A 79 2.90 16.52 -1.15
N GLU A 80 2.03 16.02 -2.04
CA GLU A 80 1.31 14.76 -1.86
C GLU A 80 2.27 13.56 -1.71
N ILE A 81 3.31 13.47 -2.54
CA ILE A 81 4.32 12.41 -2.44
C ILE A 81 5.10 12.51 -1.12
N GLN A 82 5.50 13.72 -0.73
CA GLN A 82 6.18 13.95 0.54
C GLN A 82 5.32 13.56 1.75
N GLN A 83 4.01 13.85 1.69
CA GLN A 83 3.10 13.48 2.75
C GLN A 83 2.99 11.96 2.90
N VAL A 84 2.82 11.22 1.79
CA VAL A 84 2.66 9.76 1.83
C VAL A 84 3.95 9.05 2.27
N THR A 85 5.12 9.56 1.87
CA THR A 85 6.42 8.96 2.22
C THR A 85 6.82 9.16 3.68
N LYS A 86 6.35 10.23 4.35
CA LYS A 86 6.58 10.44 5.79
C LYS A 86 6.01 9.32 6.67
N PHE A 87 4.91 8.70 6.25
CA PHE A 87 4.27 7.60 6.99
C PHE A 87 4.93 6.23 6.76
N ASN A 88 5.98 6.16 5.94
CA ASN A 88 6.64 4.92 5.56
C ASN A 88 7.95 4.67 6.36
N LYS A 89 8.13 5.36 7.51
CA LYS A 89 9.21 5.11 8.47
C LYS A 89 8.90 3.88 9.33
#